data_AF-A0A531MQM8-F1
#
_entry.id   AF-A0A531MQM8-F1
#
_cell.length_a   1.000
_cell.length_b   1.000
_cell.length_c   1.000
_cell.angle_alpha   90.00
_cell.angle_beta   90.00
_cell.angle_gamma   90.00
#
_symmetry.space_group_name_H-M   'P 1'
#
loop_
_entity.id
_entity.type
_entity.pdbx_description
1 polymer ?
#
loop_
_entity_poly.entity_id
_entity_poly.type
_entity_poly.pdbx_seq_one_letter_code
_entity_poly.pdbx_strand_id
1 'polypeptide(L)'
;ADSLRDFHRWQRWREIVLTFPIAVIDRPGATLSFLSSVVAKTFDYARIDEGDAPLLARMKAPAWTFIHGPRSSLSSSAIREMAKG
;
A
#
# COMPACT_ATOMS: atom_id res chain seq x y z
N ALA A 1 -8.53 5.09 2.55
CA ALA A 1 -7.73 4.24 1.65
C ALA A 1 -8.61 3.90 0.45
N ASP A 2 -8.86 4.90 -0.41
CA ASP A 2 -9.90 4.80 -1.45
C ASP A 2 -9.35 4.17 -2.72
N SER A 3 -8.14 4.54 -3.13
CA SER A 3 -7.52 4.04 -4.37
C SER A 3 -7.21 2.54 -4.35
N LEU A 4 -6.97 1.95 -3.17
CA LEU A 4 -6.66 0.52 -3.03
C LEU A 4 -7.91 -0.37 -3.04
N ARG A 5 -9.06 0.20 -2.66
CA ARG A 5 -10.32 -0.54 -2.63
C ARG A 5 -10.79 -0.88 -4.05
N ASP A 6 -10.61 0.04 -5.00
CA ASP A 6 -10.85 -0.17 -6.44
C ASP A 6 -9.63 -0.72 -7.21
N PHE A 7 -8.51 -1.03 -6.54
CA PHE A 7 -7.31 -1.51 -7.24
C PHE A 7 -7.51 -2.83 -7.99
N HIS A 8 -8.40 -3.69 -7.48
CA HIS A 8 -8.80 -4.91 -8.18
C HIS A 8 -9.55 -4.66 -9.50
N ARG A 9 -10.03 -3.42 -9.74
CA ARG A 9 -10.66 -3.00 -11.00
C ARG A 9 -9.66 -2.43 -12.00
N TRP A 10 -8.41 -2.21 -11.59
CA TRP A 10 -7.38 -1.76 -12.52
C TRP A 10 -7.08 -2.86 -13.52
N GLN A 11 -6.98 -2.48 -14.78
CA GLN A 11 -6.58 -3.38 -15.84
C GLN A 11 -5.17 -3.90 -15.51
N ARG A 12 -5.00 -5.24 -15.50
CA ARG A 12 -3.73 -5.93 -15.20
C ARG A 12 -3.18 -5.73 -13.77
N TRP A 13 -4.05 -5.46 -12.79
CA TRP A 13 -3.63 -5.30 -11.38
C TRP A 13 -2.76 -6.46 -10.85
N ARG A 14 -3.03 -7.71 -11.26
CA ARG A 14 -2.23 -8.89 -10.88
C ARG A 14 -0.80 -8.80 -11.40
N GLU A 15 -0.62 -8.36 -12.64
CA GLU A 15 0.72 -8.21 -13.22
C GLU A 15 1.50 -7.08 -12.54
N ILE A 16 0.83 -5.99 -12.15
CA ILE A 16 1.47 -4.92 -11.39
C ILE A 16 2.03 -5.46 -10.07
N VAL A 17 1.23 -6.23 -9.31
CA VAL A 17 1.66 -6.83 -8.04
C VAL A 17 2.75 -7.88 -8.24
N LEU A 18 2.74 -8.60 -9.36
CA LEU A 18 3.77 -9.57 -9.73
C LEU A 18 5.06 -8.93 -10.24
N THR A 19 5.02 -7.67 -10.66
CA THR A 19 6.18 -6.97 -11.24
C THR A 19 6.88 -6.08 -10.22
N PHE A 20 6.14 -5.50 -9.28
CA PHE A 20 6.69 -4.55 -8.31
C PHE A 20 6.27 -4.86 -6.87
N PRO A 21 7.18 -4.66 -5.90
CA PRO A 21 6.81 -4.71 -4.50
C PRO A 21 5.92 -3.51 -4.13
N ILE A 22 4.89 -3.73 -3.30
CA ILE A 22 3.85 -2.72 -2.98
C ILE A 22 3.83 -2.42 -1.49
N ALA A 23 3.99 -1.15 -1.12
CA ALA A 23 3.80 -0.67 0.25
C ALA A 23 2.42 -0.04 0.38
N VAL A 24 1.59 -0.58 1.27
CA VAL A 24 0.27 -0.02 1.58
C VAL A 24 0.34 0.72 2.89
N ILE A 25 0.16 2.03 2.84
CA ILE A 25 0.14 2.90 4.02
C ILE A 25 -1.30 3.17 4.38
N ASP A 26 -1.69 2.78 5.58
CA ASP A 26 -3.06 2.97 6.05
C ASP A 26 -3.30 4.31 6.72
N ARG A 27 -4.56 4.75 6.66
CA ARG A 27 -5.07 5.88 7.45
C ARG A 27 -5.99 5.31 8.53
N PRO A 28 -5.85 5.72 9.80
CA PRO A 28 -6.64 5.18 10.90
C PRO A 28 -8.14 5.21 10.57
N GLY A 29 -8.77 4.03 10.55
CA GLY A 29 -10.17 3.81 10.18
C GLY A 29 -10.42 3.05 8.87
N ALA A 30 -9.40 2.85 8.02
CA ALA A 30 -9.53 2.09 6.76
C ALA A 30 -8.83 0.72 6.76
N THR A 31 -8.12 0.37 7.83
CA THR A 31 -7.30 -0.84 7.99
C THR A 31 -8.03 -2.13 7.61
N LEU A 32 -9.21 -2.35 8.20
CA LEU A 32 -9.97 -3.59 8.05
C LEU A 32 -10.54 -3.76 6.64
N SER A 33 -10.80 -2.64 5.95
CA SER A 33 -11.30 -2.65 4.58
C SER A 33 -10.22 -3.04 3.56
N PHE A 34 -8.95 -2.76 3.86
CA PHE A 34 -7.85 -3.18 2.99
C PHE A 34 -7.52 -4.67 3.16
N LEU A 35 -7.41 -5.16 4.39
CA LEU A 35 -7.12 -6.58 4.65
C LEU A 35 -8.18 -7.52 4.08
N SER A 36 -9.43 -7.03 3.97
CA SER A 36 -10.53 -7.77 3.34
C SER A 36 -10.56 -7.66 1.80
N SER A 37 -9.69 -6.85 1.18
CA SER A 37 -9.62 -6.65 -0.26
C SER A 37 -9.16 -7.91 -1.00
N VAL A 38 -9.62 -8.06 -2.25
CA VAL A 38 -9.24 -9.14 -3.16
C VAL A 38 -7.72 -9.23 -3.32
N VAL A 39 -7.03 -8.08 -3.35
CA VAL A 39 -5.57 -8.02 -3.51
C VAL A 39 -4.86 -8.64 -2.31
N ALA A 40 -5.22 -8.22 -1.10
CA ALA A 40 -4.64 -8.73 0.15
C ALA A 40 -4.87 -10.24 0.29
N LYS A 41 -6.09 -10.72 -0.03
CA LYS A 41 -6.41 -12.16 0.00
C LYS A 41 -5.67 -12.96 -1.07
N THR A 42 -5.51 -12.40 -2.28
CA THR A 42 -4.86 -13.09 -3.40
C THR A 42 -3.35 -13.23 -3.17
N PHE A 43 -2.73 -12.23 -2.56
CA PHE A 43 -1.28 -12.16 -2.35
C PHE A 43 -0.88 -12.36 -0.90
N ASP A 44 -1.75 -12.93 -0.04
CA ASP A 44 -1.46 -13.10 1.39
C ASP A 44 -0.13 -13.84 1.65
N TYR A 45 0.22 -14.80 0.79
CA TYR A 45 1.49 -15.55 0.82
C TYR A 45 2.74 -14.69 0.59
N ALA A 46 2.59 -13.51 0.00
CA ALA A 46 3.66 -12.56 -0.35
C ALA A 46 3.71 -11.36 0.62
N ARG A 47 2.93 -11.41 1.70
CA ARG A 47 2.91 -10.38 2.72
C ARG A 47 4.16 -10.48 3.60
N ILE A 48 4.82 -9.35 3.83
CA ILE A 48 5.92 -9.23 4.79
C ILE A 48 5.51 -8.37 5.98
N ASP A 49 6.26 -8.47 7.07
CA ASP A 49 6.02 -7.68 8.27
C ASP A 49 6.27 -6.18 8.04
N GLU A 50 5.65 -5.34 8.86
CA GLU A 50 5.88 -3.89 8.82
C GLU A 50 7.35 -3.54 9.17
N GLY A 51 7.99 -4.32 10.05
CA GLY A 51 9.41 -4.16 10.39
C GLY A 51 10.34 -4.37 9.20
N ASP A 52 9.92 -5.18 8.22
CA ASP A 52 10.66 -5.45 6.99
C ASP A 52 10.29 -4.50 5.84
N ALA A 53 9.41 -3.51 6.09
CA ALA A 53 9.04 -2.51 5.09
C ALA A 53 10.24 -1.78 4.44
N PRO A 54 11.34 -1.45 5.16
CA PRO A 54 12.55 -0.90 4.52
C PRO A 54 13.23 -1.86 3.54
N LEU A 55 13.10 -3.17 3.78
CA LEU A 55 13.66 -4.22 2.93
C LEU A 55 12.80 -4.47 1.69
N LEU A 56 11.51 -4.12 1.73
CA LEU A 56 10.57 -4.29 0.62
C LEU A 56 11.10 -3.75 -0.71
N ALA A 57 11.76 -2.58 -0.69
CA ALA A 57 12.34 -1.96 -1.89
C ALA A 57 13.43 -2.81 -2.56
N ARG A 58 14.01 -3.77 -1.83
CA ARG A 58 15.02 -4.72 -2.30
C ARG A 58 14.46 -6.12 -2.56
N MET A 59 13.19 -6.37 -2.25
CA MET A 59 12.55 -7.66 -2.46
C MET A 59 12.11 -7.82 -3.92
N LYS A 60 12.11 -9.08 -4.38
CA LYS A 60 11.53 -9.43 -5.67
C LYS A 60 10.02 -9.54 -5.53
N ALA A 61 9.31 -9.02 -6.53
CA ALA A 61 7.87 -9.18 -6.60
C ALA A 61 7.46 -10.65 -6.82
N PRO A 62 6.27 -11.07 -6.37
CA PRO A 62 5.33 -10.30 -5.56
C PRO A 62 5.80 -10.20 -4.10
N ALA A 63 5.84 -8.97 -3.57
CA ALA A 63 6.08 -8.71 -2.16
C ALA A 63 5.28 -7.48 -1.77
N TRP A 64 4.59 -7.51 -0.63
CA TRP A 64 3.88 -6.33 -0.16
C TRP A 64 3.87 -6.25 1.35
N THR A 65 3.82 -5.03 1.86
CA THR A 65 3.72 -4.77 3.30
C THR A 65 2.59 -3.81 3.60
N PHE A 66 2.10 -3.89 4.83
CA PHE A 66 1.11 -2.99 5.35
C PHE A 66 1.73 -2.17 6.47
N ILE A 67 1.85 -0.87 6.23
CA ILE A 67 2.46 0.07 7.17
C ILE A 67 1.33 0.81 7.87
N HIS A 68 1.26 0.66 9.19
CA HIS A 68 0.34 1.43 10.01
C HIS A 68 0.91 2.83 10.16
N GLY A 69 0.40 3.77 9.36
CA GLY A 69 0.84 5.15 9.47
C GLY A 69 0.49 5.73 10.86
N PRO A 70 1.46 6.23 11.64
CA PRO A 70 1.15 7.24 12.66
C PRO A 70 0.54 8.48 11.99
N ARG A 71 -0.03 9.42 12.74
CA ARG A 71 -0.62 10.70 12.25
C ARG A 71 0.39 11.60 11.51
N SER A 72 1.01 11.14 10.43
CA SER A 72 1.75 12.00 9.51
C SER A 72 0.72 12.69 8.63
N SER A 73 0.45 13.95 8.99
CA SER A 73 -0.33 14.96 8.26
C SER A 73 0.22 15.29 6.87
N LEU A 74 1.17 14.51 6.34
CA LEU A 74 1.71 14.64 5.00
C LEU A 74 0.80 13.92 3.99
N SER A 75 -0.42 14.44 3.87
CA SER A 75 -1.23 14.21 2.67
C SER A 75 -0.58 14.98 1.51
N SER A 76 -0.72 14.51 0.27
CA SER A 76 -0.29 15.24 -0.93
C SER A 76 -0.88 16.65 -1.03
N SER A 77 -1.94 16.95 -0.27
CA SER A 77 -2.45 18.30 -0.06
C SER A 77 -1.49 19.18 0.76
N ALA A 78 -0.89 18.67 1.84
CA ALA A 78 0.04 19.42 2.68
C ALA A 78 1.37 19.74 1.96
N ILE A 79 1.86 18.81 1.12
CA ILE A 79 3.08 19.04 0.31
C ILE A 79 2.83 20.12 -0.77
N ARG A 80 1.62 20.18 -1.36
CA ARG A 80 1.28 21.23 -2.33
C ARG A 80 1.17 22.62 -1.70
N GLU A 81 0.72 22.71 -0.45
CA GLU A 81 0.68 23.98 0.29
C GLU A 81 2.10 24.46 0.68
N MET A 82 3.03 23.54 1.00
CA MET A 82 4.43 23.88 1.25
C MET A 82 5.21 24.30 0.00
N ALA A 83 4.84 23.81 -1.18
CA ALA A 83 5.48 24.18 -2.45
C ALA A 83 5.05 25.56 -2.99
N LYS A 84 4.18 26.28 -2.27
CA LYS A 84 3.71 27.63 -2.60
C LYS A 84 4.41 28.74 -1.80
N GLY A 85 5.48 28.40 -1.07
CA GLY A 85 6.34 29.35 -0.35
C GLY A 85 7.43 29.94 -1.24
#